data_AF-A0A353G1M0-F1
#
_entry.id   AF-A0A353G1M0-F1
#
_cell.length_a   1.000
_cell.length_b   1.000
_cell.length_c   1.000
_cell.angle_alpha   90.00
_cell.angle_beta   90.00
_cell.angle_gamma   90.00
#
_symmetry.space_group_name_H-M   'P 1'
#
loop_
_entity.id
_entity.type
_entity.pdbx_description
1 polymer ?
#
loop_
_entity_poly.entity_id
_entity_poly.type
_entity_poly.pdbx_seq_one_letter_code
_entity_poly.pdbx_strand_id
1 'polypeptide(L)' 'ATVTMAHSRSRDLPALARQADILVAAVGRPEMVKADWIKDGATVIDVGINRVAAPEKGEGKTKLV' A
#
# COMPACT_ATOMS: atom_id res chain seq x y z
N ALA A 1 -11.49 -17.40 -7.60
CA ALA A 1 -10.42 -16.46 -7.20
C ALA A 1 -9.32 -17.26 -6.51
N THR A 2 -8.06 -16.93 -6.78
CA THR A 2 -6.88 -17.51 -6.10
C THR A 2 -6.28 -16.43 -5.20
N VAL A 3 -5.86 -16.81 -3.99
CA VAL A 3 -5.32 -15.85 -3.01
C VAL A 3 -3.84 -16.11 -2.78
N THR A 4 -3.04 -15.05 -2.84
CA THR A 4 -1.65 -15.04 -2.41
C THR A 4 -1.52 -14.07 -1.25
N MET A 5 -1.06 -14.56 -0.09
CA MET A 5 -0.73 -13.69 1.03
C MET A 5 0.74 -13.31 0.98
N ALA A 6 1.01 -12.01 1.10
CA ALA A 6 2.35 -11.48 1.19
C ALA A 6 2.54 -10.69 2.50
N HIS A 7 3.79 -10.59 2.96
CA HIS A 7 4.13 -9.91 4.21
C HIS A 7 5.59 -9.42 4.17
N SER A 8 6.06 -8.86 5.28
CA SER A 8 7.40 -8.24 5.42
C SER A 8 8.61 -9.15 5.11
N ARG A 9 8.40 -10.47 4.96
CA ARG A 9 9.46 -11.44 4.62
C ARG A 9 9.22 -12.11 3.27
N SER A 10 8.16 -11.74 2.54
CA SER A 10 7.95 -12.22 1.18
C SER A 10 9.07 -11.68 0.30
N ARG A 11 9.69 -12.58 -0.47
CA ARG A 11 10.72 -12.20 -1.42
C ARG A 11 10.05 -11.51 -2.61
N ASP A 12 10.59 -10.36 -3.01
CA ASP A 12 10.11 -9.57 -4.15
C ASP A 12 8.60 -9.28 -4.12
N LEU A 13 8.19 -8.52 -3.10
CA LEU A 13 6.83 -7.98 -3.00
C LEU A 13 6.31 -7.30 -4.28
N PRO A 14 7.10 -6.46 -5.00
CA PRO A 14 6.66 -5.89 -6.27
C PRO A 14 6.22 -6.94 -7.30
N ALA A 15 7.02 -8.00 -7.49
CA ALA A 15 6.70 -9.04 -8.47
C ALA A 15 5.45 -9.85 -8.08
N LEU A 16 5.22 -10.08 -6.79
CA LEU A 16 4.00 -10.73 -6.30
C LEU A 16 2.76 -9.85 -6.50
N ALA A 17 2.87 -8.55 -6.19
CA ALA A 17 1.78 -7.60 -6.34
C ALA A 17 1.32 -7.46 -7.81
N ARG A 18 2.26 -7.47 -8.77
CA ARG A 18 1.95 -7.40 -10.22
C ARG A 18 1.20 -8.61 -10.77
N GLN A 19 1.11 -9.71 -10.03
CA GLN A 19 0.35 -10.89 -10.46
C GLN A 19 -1.14 -10.77 -10.12
N ALA A 20 -1.51 -9.84 -9.24
CA ALA A 20 -2.86 -9.75 -8.70
C ALA A 20 -3.79 -8.95 -9.63
N ASP A 21 -4.94 -9.54 -9.96
CA ASP A 21 -6.06 -8.80 -10.57
C ASP A 21 -6.78 -7.90 -9.55
N ILE A 22 -6.68 -8.25 -8.25
CA ILE A 22 -7.16 -7.45 -7.13
C ILE A 22 -6.04 -7.36 -6.09
N LEU A 23 -5.53 -6.16 -5.84
CA LEU A 23 -4.48 -5.90 -4.85
C LEU A 23 -5.06 -5.20 -3.62
N VAL A 24 -4.97 -5.84 -2.45
CA VAL A 24 -5.37 -5.25 -1.16
C VAL A 24 -4.11 -4.84 -0.39
N ALA A 25 -3.92 -3.54 -0.18
CA ALA A 25 -2.75 -2.99 0.53
C ALA A 25 -3.10 -2.66 1.99
N ALA A 26 -2.51 -3.39 2.93
CA ALA A 26 -2.74 -3.22 4.37
C ALA A 26 -1.40 -3.20 5.15
N VAL A 27 -0.46 -2.36 4.70
CA VAL A 27 0.96 -2.44 5.11
C VAL A 27 1.37 -1.43 6.19
N GLY A 28 0.50 -0.47 6.54
CA GLY A 28 0.78 0.53 7.59
C GLY A 28 2.01 1.39 7.32
N ARG A 29 2.38 1.55 6.04
CA ARG A 29 3.44 2.42 5.57
C ARG A 29 2.90 3.28 4.44
N PRO A 30 2.89 4.62 4.59
CA PRO A 30 2.35 5.50 3.57
C PRO A 30 3.12 5.30 2.26
N GLU A 31 2.37 5.23 1.16
CA GLU A 31 2.90 5.17 -0.20
C GLU A 31 3.85 3.98 -0.47
N MET A 32 3.82 2.91 0.32
CA MET A 32 4.73 1.79 0.12
C MET A 32 4.48 1.06 -1.21
N VAL A 33 3.21 0.83 -1.57
CA VAL A 33 2.84 0.21 -2.85
C VAL A 33 2.91 1.27 -3.94
N LYS A 34 3.75 1.04 -4.95
CA LYS A 34 3.98 1.98 -6.05
C LYS A 34 3.17 1.60 -7.29
N ALA A 35 2.96 2.56 -8.20
CA ALA A 35 2.18 2.36 -9.42
C ALA A 35 2.72 1.21 -10.28
N ASP A 36 4.04 1.07 -10.38
CA ASP A 36 4.72 0.02 -11.14
C ASP A 36 4.61 -1.38 -10.49
N TRP A 37 4.01 -1.50 -9.31
CA TRP A 37 3.71 -2.79 -8.67
C TRP A 37 2.33 -3.31 -9.05
N ILE A 38 1.49 -2.46 -9.66
CA ILE A 38 0.09 -2.77 -9.96
C ILE A 38 0.00 -3.26 -11.40
N LYS A 39 -0.74 -4.35 -11.61
CA LYS A 39 -1.04 -4.86 -12.95
C LYS A 39 -2.02 -3.92 -13.66
N ASP A 40 -1.80 -3.69 -14.96
CA ASP A 40 -2.76 -2.94 -15.77
C ASP A 40 -4.15 -3.56 -15.70
N GLY A 41 -5.15 -2.74 -15.38
CA GLY A 41 -6.54 -3.17 -15.20
C GLY A 41 -6.86 -3.81 -13.85
N ALA A 42 -5.91 -3.90 -12.91
CA ALA A 42 -6.19 -4.42 -11.57
C ALA A 42 -7.04 -3.46 -10.73
N THR A 43 -7.88 -4.04 -9.87
CA THR A 43 -8.58 -3.30 -8.81
C THR A 43 -7.67 -3.16 -7.60
N VAL A 44 -7.58 -1.95 -7.04
CA VAL A 44 -6.79 -1.70 -5.83
C VAL A 44 -7.73 -1.34 -4.68
N ILE A 45 -7.54 -1.99 -3.55
CA ILE A 45 -8.20 -1.68 -2.28
C ILE A 45 -7.12 -1.24 -1.29
N ASP A 46 -7.05 0.05 -1.00
CA ASP A 46 -6.14 0.58 0.02
C ASP A 46 -6.85 0.60 1.38
N VAL A 47 -6.29 -0.15 2.33
CA VAL A 47 -6.78 -0.26 3.71
C VAL A 47 -5.85 0.50 4.67
N GLY A 48 -4.73 1.03 4.17
CA GLY A 48 -3.75 1.75 4.95
C GLY A 48 -4.35 3.00 5.58
N ILE A 49 -4.16 3.14 6.90
CA ILE A 49 -4.42 4.39 7.62
C ILE A 49 -3.10 4.80 8.25
N ASN A 50 -2.47 5.83 7.69
CA ASN A 50 -1.14 6.25 8.08
C ASN A 50 -1.21 7.66 8.67
N ARG A 51 -0.47 7.88 9.76
CA ARG A 51 -0.34 9.20 10.38
C ARG A 51 0.93 9.86 9.87
N VAL A 52 0.78 10.99 9.19
CA VAL A 52 1.91 11.78 8.64
C VAL A 52 1.94 13.17 9.25
N ALA A 53 3.13 13.77 9.32
CA ALA A 53 3.30 15.14 9.82
C ALA A 53 2.49 16.12 8.96
N ALA A 54 1.85 17.09 9.62
CA ALA A 54 1.06 18.13 8.97
C ALA A 54 1.49 19.50 9.51
N PRO A 55 2.74 19.96 9.21
CA PRO A 55 3.26 21.23 9.69
C PRO A 55 2.40 22.42 9.26
N GLU A 56 1.66 22.30 8.15
CA GLU A 56 0.68 23.29 7.69
C GLU A 56 -0.48 23.52 8.68
N LYS A 57 -0.70 22.59 9.62
CA LYS A 57 -1.71 22.68 10.68
C LYS A 57 -1.13 23.11 12.03
N GLY A 58 0.16 23.41 12.10
CA GLY A 58 0.90 23.77 13.32
C GLY A 58 1.94 22.73 13.75
N GLU A 59 2.88 23.15 14.58
CA GLU A 59 3.99 22.31 15.05
C GLU A 59 3.48 21.08 15.85
N GLY A 60 4.07 19.91 15.59
CA GLY A 60 3.69 18.64 16.20
C GLY A 60 2.34 18.06 15.75
N LYS A 61 1.64 18.71 14.80
CA LYS A 61 0.37 18.20 14.28
C LYS A 61 0.57 17.14 13.20
N THR A 62 -0.42 16.27 13.09
CA THR A 62 -0.44 15.16 12.12
C THR A 62 -1.79 15.08 11.41
N LYS A 63 -1.82 14.43 10.25
CA LYS A 63 -3.03 14.07 9.52
C LYS A 63 -3.03 12.58 9.18
N LEU A 64 -4.23 12.04 8.93
CA LEU A 64 -4.39 10.70 8.39
C LEU A 64 -4.32 10.77 6.87
N VAL A 65 -3.63 9.81 6.27
CA VAL A 65 -3.56 9.54 4.84
C VAL A 65 -3.70 8.05 4.57
#